data_AF-A0A1Y1V3T7-F1
#
_entry.id   AF-A0A1Y1V3T7-F1
#
_cell.length_a   1.000
_cell.length_b   1.000
_cell.length_c   1.000
_cell.angle_alpha   90.00
_cell.angle_beta   90.00
_cell.angle_gamma   90.00
#
_symmetry.space_group_name_H-M   'P 1'
#
loop_
_entity.id
_entity.type
_entity.pdbx_description
1 polymer ?
#
loop_
_entity_poly.entity_id
_entity_poly.type
_entity_poly.pdbx_seq_one_letter_code
_entity_poly.pdbx_strand_id
1 'polypeptide(L)'
;MIEKVEKIDTSAPIEENDSVKIQYEERLLNQLLRNKLVIVLNKIVKLKNISFDEDENKKANKILSDYIKILTNLKYKTKYVKNLLIDITNSNPNHGQVEKAISILYYGTWGKCYINSFLRFHQYEQCGNFKDQSLQYYTHEVFNAYRKMANTIFVNLPPPETEEQSISDSYNSSITSMNARNNPLLSYQRMDMRPSINETSRCLTRPVLLCDSASETCSERRKPNLKMKYFINRHGGCFNGDACILLANYQKKRVRDLKKGDLLNNNAAVKCVIEQTLNEKRKPYMCDINGVLLTPYHPIAIDNNWYFPNDLVNPKEVSVNSWFNVILQDDNNQKYEIEFDNGIKAITLGHNRDDNNILKHPYFGSELVLKDLKERDPIGYSNGYIHIKELDFNKLEYDENQFCMNYYKTQDIKYEYTTLKSLNDLNDKIDIPVY
;
A
#
# COMPACT_ATOMS: atom_id res chain seq x y z
N MET A 1 -47.14 -12.56 -23.53
CA MET A 1 -48.12 -13.65 -23.33
C MET A 1 -47.35 -14.82 -22.77
N ILE A 2 -47.56 -15.15 -21.49
CA ILE A 2 -46.86 -16.26 -20.83
C ILE A 2 -47.68 -17.52 -21.11
N GLU A 3 -47.21 -18.35 -22.03
CA GLU A 3 -47.75 -19.70 -22.19
C GLU A 3 -47.34 -20.54 -20.98
N LYS A 4 -48.31 -21.29 -20.44
CA LYS A 4 -48.14 -22.10 -19.24
C LYS A 4 -47.06 -23.16 -19.46
N VAL A 5 -46.07 -23.17 -18.58
CA VAL A 5 -44.93 -24.10 -18.49
C VAL A 5 -45.35 -25.58 -18.52
N GLU A 6 -46.61 -25.87 -18.20
CA GLU A 6 -47.20 -27.22 -18.19
C GLU A 6 -47.45 -27.84 -19.59
N LYS A 7 -47.20 -27.11 -20.69
CA LYS A 7 -47.38 -27.60 -22.08
C LYS A 7 -46.08 -27.93 -22.83
N ILE A 8 -44.94 -28.00 -22.15
CA ILE A 8 -43.67 -28.35 -22.81
C ILE A 8 -43.60 -29.87 -22.97
N ASP A 9 -43.69 -30.36 -24.20
CA ASP A 9 -43.51 -31.77 -24.55
C ASP A 9 -42.03 -32.15 -24.35
N THR A 10 -41.74 -32.91 -23.29
CA THR A 10 -40.40 -33.37 -22.93
C THR A 10 -39.88 -34.50 -23.83
N SER A 11 -40.72 -35.00 -24.74
CA SER A 11 -40.42 -36.07 -25.70
C SER A 11 -40.16 -35.56 -27.11
N ALA A 12 -40.26 -34.24 -27.35
CA ALA A 12 -39.98 -33.66 -28.65
C ALA A 12 -38.52 -33.92 -29.06
N PRO A 13 -38.26 -34.57 -30.21
CA PRO A 13 -36.90 -34.76 -30.69
C PRO A 13 -36.31 -33.39 -31.03
N ILE A 14 -35.30 -32.99 -30.26
CA ILE A 14 -34.54 -31.77 -30.51
C ILE A 14 -33.60 -32.09 -31.68
N GLU A 15 -33.83 -31.47 -32.84
CA GLU A 15 -32.88 -31.56 -33.95
C GLU A 15 -31.56 -30.87 -33.53
N GLU A 16 -30.49 -31.67 -33.41
CA GLU A 16 -29.13 -31.15 -33.18
C GLU A 16 -28.70 -30.31 -34.38
N ASN A 17 -28.75 -28.99 -34.20
CA ASN A 17 -28.34 -28.04 -35.22
C ASN A 17 -26.84 -27.75 -35.06
N ASP A 18 -26.01 -28.54 -35.74
CA ASP A 18 -24.53 -28.50 -35.76
C ASP A 18 -23.90 -27.18 -36.30
N SER A 19 -24.67 -26.09 -36.40
CA SER A 19 -24.26 -24.85 -37.06
C SER A 19 -23.89 -23.70 -36.11
N VAL A 20 -24.00 -23.87 -34.78
CA VAL A 20 -23.57 -22.87 -33.80
C VAL A 20 -22.28 -23.33 -33.11
N LYS A 21 -21.15 -22.66 -33.42
CA LYS A 21 -19.81 -22.94 -32.87
C LYS A 21 -19.85 -23.20 -31.35
N ILE A 22 -19.64 -24.46 -30.93
CA ILE A 22 -18.91 -25.02 -29.77
C ILE A 22 -18.53 -24.03 -28.63
N GLN A 23 -19.45 -23.19 -28.18
CA GLN A 23 -19.15 -22.15 -27.19
C GLN A 23 -19.31 -22.69 -25.77
N TYR A 24 -20.26 -23.61 -25.56
CA TYR A 24 -20.60 -24.13 -24.23
C TYR A 24 -19.63 -25.23 -23.78
N GLU A 25 -19.24 -26.14 -24.66
CA GLU A 25 -18.27 -27.20 -24.37
C GLU A 25 -16.88 -26.61 -24.14
N GLU A 26 -16.47 -25.62 -24.95
CA GLU A 26 -15.21 -24.91 -24.75
C GLU A 26 -15.22 -24.15 -23.43
N ARG A 27 -16.31 -23.43 -23.12
CA ARG A 27 -16.46 -22.72 -21.84
C ARG A 27 -16.43 -23.69 -20.66
N LEU A 28 -17.16 -24.80 -20.73
CA LEU A 28 -17.17 -25.83 -19.70
C LEU A 28 -15.77 -26.42 -19.49
N LEU A 29 -15.06 -26.77 -20.57
CA LEU A 29 -13.69 -27.26 -20.50
C LEU A 29 -12.76 -26.25 -19.82
N ASN A 30 -12.82 -24.97 -20.21
CA ASN A 30 -12.02 -23.92 -19.59
C ASN A 30 -12.29 -23.78 -18.09
N GLN A 31 -13.57 -23.84 -17.70
CA GLN A 31 -14.02 -23.75 -16.31
C GLN A 31 -13.55 -24.95 -15.48
N LEU A 32 -13.64 -26.18 -16.02
CA LEU A 32 -13.12 -27.39 -15.38
C LEU A 32 -11.61 -27.32 -15.16
N LEU A 33 -10.86 -26.90 -16.19
CA LEU A 33 -9.40 -26.77 -16.12
C LEU A 33 -8.99 -25.67 -15.14
N ARG A 34 -9.71 -24.54 -15.09
CA ARG A 34 -9.50 -23.48 -14.11
C ARG A 34 -9.79 -23.97 -12.69
N ASN A 35 -10.91 -24.65 -12.44
CA ASN A 35 -11.21 -25.18 -11.11
C ASN A 35 -10.12 -26.17 -10.66
N LYS A 36 -9.58 -26.96 -11.58
CA LYS A 36 -8.42 -27.83 -11.32
C LYS A 36 -7.15 -27.03 -10.98
N LEU A 37 -6.86 -25.93 -11.69
CA LEU A 37 -5.77 -25.01 -11.36
C LEU A 37 -5.94 -24.45 -9.93
N VAL A 38 -7.13 -23.97 -9.59
CA VAL A 38 -7.45 -23.43 -8.25
C VAL A 38 -7.15 -24.48 -7.17
N ILE A 39 -7.50 -25.74 -7.39
CA ILE A 39 -7.19 -26.84 -6.46
C ILE A 39 -5.67 -27.05 -6.36
N VAL A 40 -4.96 -27.08 -7.49
CA VAL A 40 -3.50 -27.25 -7.56
C VAL A 40 -2.77 -26.14 -6.79
N LEU A 41 -3.11 -24.88 -7.05
CA LEU A 41 -2.52 -23.73 -6.37
C LEU A 41 -2.85 -23.72 -4.87
N ASN A 42 -4.08 -24.07 -4.48
CA ASN A 42 -4.44 -24.22 -3.07
C ASN A 42 -3.60 -25.29 -2.35
N LYS A 43 -3.30 -26.41 -3.02
CA LYS A 43 -2.40 -27.44 -2.46
C LYS A 43 -1.00 -26.88 -2.23
N ILE A 44 -0.46 -26.13 -3.20
CA ILE A 44 0.86 -25.51 -3.11
C ILE A 44 0.91 -24.48 -1.96
N VAL A 45 -0.10 -23.61 -1.84
CA VAL A 45 -0.17 -22.59 -0.77
C VAL A 45 -0.21 -23.21 0.64
N LYS A 46 -0.76 -24.42 0.77
CA LYS A 46 -0.83 -25.15 2.06
C LYS A 46 0.50 -25.79 2.46
N LEU A 47 1.45 -25.94 1.54
CA LEU A 47 2.80 -26.42 1.86
C LEU A 47 3.53 -25.37 2.69
N LYS A 48 4.23 -25.82 3.73
CA LYS A 48 4.98 -24.93 4.63
C LYS A 48 6.41 -24.82 4.13
N ASN A 49 7.04 -23.68 4.37
CA ASN A 49 8.49 -23.50 4.21
C ASN A 49 9.08 -23.84 2.82
N ILE A 50 8.32 -23.69 1.72
CA ILE A 50 8.79 -23.95 0.33
C ILE A 50 10.11 -23.21 -0.02
N SER A 51 10.42 -22.08 0.65
CA SER A 51 11.65 -21.31 0.44
C SER A 51 12.89 -21.86 1.15
N PHE A 52 12.72 -22.71 2.17
CA PHE A 52 13.82 -23.20 3.01
C PHE A 52 13.92 -24.73 3.04
N ASP A 53 12.85 -25.43 2.70
CA ASP A 53 12.76 -26.89 2.71
C ASP A 53 12.74 -27.41 1.26
N GLU A 54 13.81 -28.09 0.86
CA GLU A 54 13.95 -28.67 -0.48
C GLU A 54 12.91 -29.75 -0.77
N ASP A 55 12.47 -30.52 0.22
CA ASP A 55 11.52 -31.60 0.00
C ASP A 55 10.10 -31.05 -0.18
N GLU A 56 9.73 -30.02 0.59
CA GLU A 56 8.49 -29.27 0.36
C GLU A 56 8.52 -28.56 -1.01
N ASN A 57 9.67 -28.01 -1.42
CA ASN A 57 9.81 -27.43 -2.74
C ASN A 57 9.66 -28.47 -3.87
N LYS A 58 10.27 -29.65 -3.73
CA LYS A 58 10.08 -30.78 -4.67
C LYS A 58 8.62 -31.21 -4.73
N LYS A 59 7.90 -31.25 -3.60
CA LYS A 59 6.45 -31.53 -3.57
C LYS A 59 5.65 -30.48 -4.35
N ALA A 60 5.93 -29.19 -4.14
CA ALA A 60 5.29 -28.11 -4.89
C ALA A 60 5.50 -28.25 -6.41
N ASN A 61 6.76 -28.44 -6.83
CA ASN A 61 7.10 -28.64 -8.24
C ASN A 61 6.45 -29.89 -8.83
N LYS A 62 6.40 -31.00 -8.07
CA LYS A 62 5.71 -32.21 -8.50
C LYS A 62 4.22 -31.95 -8.74
N ILE A 63 3.53 -31.32 -7.79
CA ILE A 63 2.11 -30.96 -7.89
C ILE A 63 1.84 -30.09 -9.13
N LEU A 64 2.69 -29.09 -9.38
CA LEU A 64 2.57 -28.24 -10.56
C LEU A 64 2.85 -29.01 -11.87
N SER A 65 3.90 -29.85 -11.88
CA SER A 65 4.28 -30.64 -13.05
C SER A 65 3.19 -31.62 -13.48
N ASP A 66 2.46 -32.21 -12.54
CA ASP A 66 1.35 -33.11 -12.84
C ASP A 66 0.18 -32.36 -13.50
N TYR A 67 -0.06 -31.11 -13.08
CA TYR A 67 -1.04 -30.24 -13.74
C TYR A 67 -0.58 -29.81 -15.14
N ILE A 68 0.70 -29.47 -15.33
CA ILE A 68 1.27 -29.15 -16.64
C ILE A 68 1.09 -30.34 -17.59
N LYS A 69 1.37 -31.57 -17.15
CA LYS A 69 1.16 -32.79 -17.96
C LYS A 69 -0.29 -32.96 -18.41
N ILE A 70 -1.25 -32.66 -17.53
CA ILE A 70 -2.67 -32.69 -17.90
C ILE A 70 -2.94 -31.70 -19.03
N LEU A 71 -2.46 -30.46 -18.91
CA LEU A 71 -2.66 -29.43 -19.92
C LEU A 71 -1.96 -29.76 -21.25
N THR A 72 -0.74 -30.27 -21.21
CA THR A 72 0.04 -30.61 -22.42
C THR A 72 -0.55 -31.81 -23.16
N ASN A 73 -1.13 -32.78 -22.45
CA ASN A 73 -1.74 -33.98 -23.05
C ASN A 73 -3.15 -33.76 -23.61
N LEU A 74 -3.75 -32.57 -23.44
CA LEU A 74 -5.04 -32.27 -24.07
C LEU A 74 -4.92 -32.31 -25.61
N LYS A 75 -5.78 -33.10 -26.25
CA LYS A 75 -5.91 -33.20 -27.72
C LYS A 75 -6.26 -31.84 -28.34
N TYR A 76 -7.21 -31.14 -27.72
CA TYR A 76 -7.60 -29.79 -28.09
C TYR A 76 -7.21 -28.81 -26.98
N LYS A 77 -6.49 -27.75 -27.35
CA LYS A 77 -6.10 -26.67 -26.44
C LYS A 77 -6.81 -25.39 -26.87
N THR A 78 -7.76 -24.98 -26.05
CA THR A 78 -8.48 -23.70 -26.21
C THR A 78 -7.51 -22.53 -26.13
N LYS A 79 -7.94 -21.34 -26.57
CA LYS A 79 -7.12 -20.13 -26.46
C LYS A 79 -6.81 -19.80 -24.99
N TYR A 80 -7.74 -20.07 -24.07
CA TYR A 80 -7.54 -19.92 -22.62
C TYR A 80 -6.43 -20.86 -22.13
N VAL A 81 -6.45 -22.14 -22.52
CA VAL A 81 -5.44 -23.13 -22.09
C VAL A 81 -4.04 -22.77 -22.59
N LYS A 82 -3.92 -22.28 -23.83
CA LYS A 82 -2.64 -21.82 -24.37
C LYS A 82 -2.08 -20.65 -23.56
N ASN A 83 -2.92 -19.67 -23.23
CA ASN A 83 -2.53 -18.53 -22.41
C ASN A 83 -2.18 -18.94 -20.97
N LEU A 84 -2.93 -19.88 -20.40
CA LEU A 84 -2.64 -20.42 -19.07
C LEU A 84 -1.30 -21.15 -19.04
N LEU A 85 -0.95 -21.92 -20.07
CA LEU A 85 0.36 -22.56 -20.19
C LEU A 85 1.48 -21.51 -20.21
N ILE A 86 1.32 -20.41 -20.95
CA ILE A 86 2.30 -19.31 -20.99
C ILE A 86 2.55 -18.72 -19.59
N ASP A 87 1.49 -18.53 -18.80
CA ASP A 87 1.62 -17.98 -17.44
C ASP A 87 2.26 -18.99 -16.48
N ILE A 88 2.01 -20.29 -16.69
CA ILE A 88 2.53 -21.36 -15.82
C ILE A 88 4.00 -21.66 -16.09
N THR A 89 4.34 -22.00 -17.33
CA THR A 89 5.67 -22.44 -17.74
C THR A 89 6.00 -21.92 -19.14
N ASN A 90 7.16 -21.27 -19.26
CA ASN A 90 7.60 -20.71 -20.53
C ASN A 90 9.11 -20.47 -20.52
N SER A 91 9.76 -20.72 -21.65
CA SER A 91 11.20 -20.48 -21.83
C SER A 91 11.56 -18.99 -21.80
N ASN A 92 10.63 -18.08 -22.12
CA ASN A 92 10.87 -16.65 -22.09
C ASN A 92 10.97 -16.14 -20.62
N PRO A 93 12.00 -15.35 -20.26
CA PRO A 93 12.14 -14.80 -18.91
C PRO A 93 10.95 -13.95 -18.45
N ASN A 94 10.19 -13.35 -19.37
CA ASN A 94 9.02 -12.53 -19.06
C ASN A 94 7.74 -13.33 -18.77
N HIS A 95 7.70 -14.63 -19.09
CA HIS A 95 6.56 -15.54 -18.89
C HIS A 95 6.89 -16.68 -17.91
N GLY A 96 5.97 -17.63 -17.69
CA GLY A 96 6.19 -18.77 -16.79
C GLY A 96 6.32 -18.37 -15.31
N GLN A 97 5.54 -17.39 -14.88
CA GLN A 97 5.67 -16.79 -13.57
C GLN A 97 5.23 -17.73 -12.44
N VAL A 98 4.30 -18.66 -12.69
CA VAL A 98 3.87 -19.63 -11.66
C VAL A 98 5.01 -20.59 -11.30
N GLU A 99 5.70 -21.16 -12.29
CA GLU A 99 6.85 -22.05 -12.07
C GLU A 99 8.00 -21.32 -11.36
N LYS A 100 8.31 -20.09 -11.79
CA LYS A 100 9.32 -19.26 -11.12
C LYS A 100 8.92 -18.95 -9.69
N ALA A 101 7.67 -18.59 -9.45
CA ALA A 101 7.17 -18.21 -8.14
C ALA A 101 7.31 -19.33 -7.11
N ILE A 102 7.17 -20.59 -7.51
CA ILE A 102 7.32 -21.74 -6.59
C ILE A 102 8.78 -22.20 -6.41
N SER A 103 9.74 -21.63 -7.15
CA SER A 103 11.16 -21.92 -6.96
C SER A 103 11.64 -21.46 -5.58
N ILE A 104 12.55 -22.21 -4.95
CA ILE A 104 13.21 -21.84 -3.69
C ILE A 104 13.76 -20.42 -3.74
N LEU A 105 14.35 -20.02 -4.87
CA LEU A 105 14.99 -18.72 -5.04
C LEU A 105 14.00 -17.54 -4.95
N TYR A 106 12.76 -17.74 -5.37
CA TYR A 106 11.78 -16.66 -5.53
C TYR A 106 10.57 -16.76 -4.61
N TYR A 107 10.27 -17.94 -4.06
CA TYR A 107 9.07 -18.13 -3.25
C TYR A 107 9.06 -17.22 -2.02
N GLY A 108 10.21 -17.06 -1.35
CA GLY A 108 10.37 -16.21 -0.18
C GLY A 108 10.40 -14.70 -0.47
N THR A 109 10.59 -14.30 -1.73
CA THR A 109 10.65 -12.88 -2.12
C THR A 109 9.28 -12.41 -2.63
N TRP A 110 8.94 -12.69 -3.89
CA TRP A 110 7.68 -12.29 -4.52
C TRP A 110 6.74 -13.48 -4.80
N GLY A 111 7.29 -14.69 -4.89
CA GLY A 111 6.60 -15.86 -5.40
C GLY A 111 5.37 -16.26 -4.57
N LYS A 112 5.49 -16.26 -3.23
CA LYS A 112 4.36 -16.55 -2.34
C LYS A 112 3.19 -15.56 -2.53
N CYS A 113 3.49 -14.26 -2.64
CA CYS A 113 2.47 -13.24 -2.85
C CYS A 113 1.82 -13.38 -4.24
N TYR A 114 2.64 -13.66 -5.26
CA TYR A 114 2.17 -13.91 -6.61
C TYR A 114 1.22 -15.13 -6.67
N ILE A 115 1.60 -16.29 -6.13
CA ILE A 115 0.76 -17.50 -6.15
C ILE A 115 -0.58 -17.26 -5.44
N ASN A 116 -0.58 -16.57 -4.30
CA ASN A 116 -1.81 -16.23 -3.59
C ASN A 116 -2.72 -15.29 -4.39
N SER A 117 -2.13 -14.29 -5.05
CA SER A 117 -2.88 -13.33 -5.88
C SER A 117 -3.45 -14.03 -7.12
N PHE A 118 -2.61 -14.78 -7.84
CA PHE A 118 -3.01 -15.55 -9.02
C PHE A 118 -4.11 -16.57 -8.70
N LEU A 119 -3.99 -17.27 -7.57
CA LEU A 119 -5.05 -18.13 -7.05
C LEU A 119 -6.37 -17.37 -6.85
N ARG A 120 -6.35 -16.22 -6.16
CA ARG A 120 -7.57 -15.42 -5.93
C ARG A 120 -8.19 -14.92 -7.24
N PHE A 121 -7.39 -14.45 -8.18
CA PHE A 121 -7.86 -14.00 -9.48
C PHE A 121 -8.60 -15.10 -10.26
N HIS A 122 -8.09 -16.33 -10.25
CA HIS A 122 -8.79 -17.47 -10.86
C HIS A 122 -9.99 -17.97 -10.04
N GLN A 123 -10.03 -17.76 -8.72
CA GLN A 123 -11.20 -18.10 -7.90
C GLN A 123 -12.37 -17.18 -8.15
N TYR A 124 -12.11 -15.88 -8.29
CA TYR A 124 -13.13 -14.86 -8.48
C TYR A 124 -13.39 -14.50 -9.94
N GLU A 125 -12.66 -15.13 -10.88
CA GLU A 125 -12.72 -14.79 -12.31
C GLU A 125 -12.48 -13.28 -12.52
N GLN A 126 -11.36 -12.78 -12.00
CA GLN A 126 -11.01 -11.35 -12.04
C GLN A 126 -9.69 -11.12 -12.80
N CYS A 127 -9.66 -10.12 -13.67
CA CYS A 127 -8.44 -9.69 -14.35
C CYS A 127 -7.58 -8.81 -13.43
N GLY A 128 -6.79 -9.46 -12.57
CA GLY A 128 -6.00 -8.76 -11.54
C GLY A 128 -4.71 -8.08 -12.01
N ASN A 129 -4.21 -8.40 -13.20
CA ASN A 129 -3.05 -7.74 -13.79
C ASN A 129 -3.07 -7.87 -15.33
N PHE A 130 -2.22 -7.09 -16.01
CA PHE A 130 -2.12 -7.07 -17.47
C PHE A 130 -1.08 -8.05 -18.03
N LYS A 131 -0.22 -8.63 -17.17
CA LYS A 131 0.92 -9.44 -17.57
C LYS A 131 0.50 -10.88 -17.87
N ASP A 132 -0.36 -11.43 -17.03
CA ASP A 132 -0.83 -12.81 -17.13
C ASP A 132 -1.95 -12.92 -18.17
N GLN A 133 -1.72 -13.76 -19.17
CA GLN A 133 -2.54 -13.85 -20.37
C GLN A 133 -3.85 -14.61 -20.15
N SER A 134 -3.87 -15.52 -19.18
CA SER A 134 -5.07 -16.26 -18.79
C SER A 134 -6.08 -15.40 -18.05
N LEU A 135 -5.63 -14.38 -17.30
CA LEU A 135 -6.50 -13.45 -16.59
C LEU A 135 -7.25 -12.50 -17.53
N GLN A 136 -6.73 -12.27 -18.73
CA GLN A 136 -7.36 -11.39 -19.73
C GLN A 136 -8.73 -11.90 -20.20
N TYR A 137 -9.02 -13.19 -20.00
CA TYR A 137 -10.34 -13.78 -20.31
C TYR A 137 -11.45 -13.33 -19.37
N TYR A 138 -11.09 -12.74 -18.23
CA TYR A 138 -12.05 -12.21 -17.27
C TYR A 138 -12.38 -10.73 -17.52
N THR A 139 -11.92 -10.18 -18.65
CA THR A 139 -12.24 -8.80 -19.04
C THR A 139 -13.50 -8.75 -19.90
N HIS A 140 -14.21 -7.63 -19.82
CA HIS A 140 -15.34 -7.32 -20.71
C HIS A 140 -14.96 -6.21 -21.69
N GLU A 141 -15.69 -6.10 -22.80
CA GLU A 141 -15.47 -5.09 -23.86
C GLU A 141 -15.40 -3.65 -23.32
N VAL A 142 -16.30 -3.28 -22.40
CA VAL A 142 -16.32 -1.96 -21.75
C VAL A 142 -15.01 -1.72 -20.98
N PHE A 143 -14.56 -2.70 -20.19
CA PHE A 143 -13.29 -2.61 -19.47
C PHE A 143 -12.10 -2.51 -20.43
N ASN A 144 -12.14 -3.25 -21.55
CA ASN A 144 -11.09 -3.20 -22.56
C ASN A 144 -11.01 -1.82 -23.23
N ALA A 145 -12.15 -1.15 -23.45
CA ALA A 145 -12.20 0.21 -23.95
C ALA A 145 -11.56 1.20 -22.95
N TYR A 146 -11.99 1.19 -21.69
CA TYR A 146 -11.41 2.04 -20.65
C TYR A 146 -9.92 1.79 -20.47
N ARG A 147 -9.49 0.53 -20.46
CA ARG A 147 -8.08 0.18 -20.37
C ARG A 147 -7.27 0.71 -21.54
N LYS A 148 -7.80 0.61 -22.77
CA LYS A 148 -7.13 1.15 -23.96
C LYS A 148 -7.00 2.67 -23.85
N MET A 149 -8.07 3.36 -23.45
CA MET A 149 -8.05 4.81 -23.22
C MET A 149 -7.01 5.19 -22.17
N ALA A 150 -7.03 4.53 -21.00
CA ALA A 150 -6.07 4.79 -19.91
C ALA A 150 -4.62 4.53 -20.35
N ASN A 151 -4.37 3.43 -21.05
CA ASN A 151 -3.03 3.11 -21.57
C ASN A 151 -2.57 4.15 -22.62
N THR A 152 -3.47 4.60 -23.51
CA THR A 152 -3.16 5.65 -24.48
C THR A 152 -2.83 6.96 -23.78
N ILE A 153 -3.57 7.34 -22.73
CA ILE A 153 -3.23 8.54 -21.94
C ILE A 153 -1.86 8.35 -21.31
N PHE A 154 -1.63 7.23 -20.61
CA PHE A 154 -0.39 6.94 -19.89
C PHE A 154 0.86 6.96 -20.80
N VAL A 155 0.81 6.30 -21.96
CA VAL A 155 1.95 6.24 -22.90
C VAL A 155 2.25 7.62 -23.52
N ASN A 156 1.23 8.47 -23.64
CA ASN A 156 1.37 9.82 -24.19
C ASN A 156 1.58 10.89 -23.10
N LEU A 157 1.72 10.49 -21.83
CA LEU A 157 2.17 11.43 -20.82
C LEU A 157 3.58 11.90 -21.20
N PRO A 158 3.86 13.21 -21.13
CA PRO A 158 5.21 13.68 -21.34
C PRO A 158 6.14 12.98 -20.35
N PRO A 159 7.38 12.65 -20.75
CA PRO A 159 8.37 12.18 -19.80
C PRO A 159 8.43 13.19 -18.65
N PRO A 160 8.51 12.71 -17.39
CA PRO A 160 8.59 13.60 -16.25
C PRO A 160 9.75 14.58 -16.47
N GLU A 161 9.48 15.86 -16.29
CA GLU A 161 10.48 16.91 -16.49
C GLU A 161 11.67 16.63 -15.58
N THR A 162 12.86 16.48 -16.18
CA THR A 162 14.11 16.42 -15.42
C THR A 162 14.39 17.82 -14.89
N GLU A 163 14.16 18.03 -13.60
CA GLU A 163 14.74 19.16 -12.91
C GLU A 163 16.27 18.97 -12.87
N GLU A 164 17.00 19.77 -13.64
CA GLU A 164 18.45 19.88 -13.51
C GLU A 164 18.76 20.45 -12.13
N GLN A 165 19.05 19.58 -11.16
CA GLN A 165 19.75 20.01 -9.97
C GLN A 165 21.17 20.40 -10.38
N SER A 166 21.40 21.69 -10.59
CA SER A 166 22.74 22.26 -10.69
C SER A 166 23.46 21.96 -9.38
N ILE A 167 24.33 20.95 -9.39
CA ILE A 167 25.26 20.72 -8.29
C ILE A 167 26.23 21.91 -8.32
N SER A 168 26.01 22.89 -7.44
CA SER A 168 27.02 23.90 -7.15
C SER A 168 28.10 23.23 -6.32
N ASP A 169 29.23 22.95 -6.96
CA ASP A 169 30.47 22.53 -6.31
C ASP A 169 30.95 23.62 -5.34
N SER A 170 30.61 23.50 -4.06
CA SER A 170 31.42 24.07 -2.99
C SER A 170 31.18 23.36 -1.66
N TYR A 171 31.93 22.29 -1.39
CA TYR A 171 32.49 22.08 -0.05
C TYR A 171 33.83 21.34 -0.18
N ASN A 172 34.89 22.13 -0.11
CA ASN A 172 36.22 21.66 0.22
C ASN A 172 36.38 21.65 1.75
N SER A 173 37.19 20.69 2.21
CA SER A 173 37.81 20.48 3.54
C SER A 173 36.94 19.74 4.59
N SER A 174 37.37 18.64 5.22
CA SER A 174 38.73 18.11 5.44
C SER A 174 38.75 16.57 5.58
N ILE A 175 39.43 15.91 4.65
CA ILE A 175 39.94 14.54 4.83
C ILE A 175 41.33 14.67 5.46
N THR A 176 41.50 14.19 6.69
CA THR A 176 42.82 13.88 7.25
C THR A 176 43.28 12.54 6.68
N SER A 177 44.21 12.60 5.72
CA SER A 177 44.96 11.43 5.27
C SER A 177 46.00 11.04 6.33
N MET A 178 46.02 9.76 6.72
CA MET A 178 47.28 9.08 6.94
C MET A 178 47.48 7.99 5.88
N ASN A 179 48.47 8.24 5.04
CA ASN A 179 49.15 7.30 4.13
C ASN A 179 49.63 6.07 4.93
N ALA A 180 49.80 4.87 4.37
CA ALA A 180 50.62 4.56 3.19
C ALA A 180 50.30 3.12 2.72
N ARG A 181 49.90 2.92 1.46
CA ARG A 181 50.71 2.50 0.27
C ARG A 181 50.49 1.00 -0.03
N ASN A 182 50.26 0.52 -1.25
CA ASN A 182 50.12 1.12 -2.57
C ASN A 182 49.43 0.11 -3.51
N ASN A 183 48.40 0.58 -4.24
CA ASN A 183 48.10 0.46 -5.68
C ASN A 183 49.03 -0.38 -6.60
N PRO A 184 48.58 -0.84 -7.80
CA PRO A 184 47.68 -0.08 -8.70
C PRO A 184 46.61 -0.85 -9.53
N LEU A 185 45.52 -0.12 -9.86
CA LEU A 185 44.90 0.15 -11.19
C LEU A 185 44.68 -1.03 -12.18
N LEU A 186 43.62 -1.13 -12.99
CA LEU A 186 42.73 -0.15 -13.66
C LEU A 186 41.60 -0.94 -14.39
N SER A 187 40.38 -0.38 -14.44
CA SER A 187 39.36 -0.40 -15.55
C SER A 187 39.07 -1.71 -16.34
N TYR A 188 37.83 -2.08 -16.68
CA TYR A 188 36.98 -1.40 -17.68
C TYR A 188 35.58 -2.08 -17.84
N GLN A 189 34.59 -1.25 -18.19
CA GLN A 189 33.39 -1.48 -19.04
C GLN A 189 32.67 -2.85 -19.10
N ARG A 190 31.36 -2.82 -18.82
CA ARG A 190 30.38 -3.71 -19.48
C ARG A 190 30.00 -3.09 -20.83
N MET A 191 30.43 -3.73 -21.91
CA MET A 191 29.79 -3.62 -23.22
C MET A 191 29.55 -5.01 -23.80
N ASP A 192 28.54 -5.08 -24.65
CA ASP A 192 27.91 -6.24 -25.26
C ASP A 192 28.86 -7.26 -25.89
N MET A 193 28.50 -8.54 -25.81
CA MET A 193 29.12 -9.62 -26.60
C MET A 193 28.34 -9.84 -27.89
N ARG A 194 29.01 -9.60 -29.03
CA ARG A 194 28.90 -10.41 -30.25
C ARG A 194 30.17 -11.29 -30.38
N PRO A 195 30.11 -12.45 -31.06
CA PRO A 195 31.08 -13.53 -30.87
C PRO A 195 32.21 -13.54 -31.91
N SER A 196 33.36 -14.17 -31.57
CA SER A 196 34.10 -15.09 -32.46
C SER A 196 35.44 -15.61 -31.86
N ILE A 197 35.45 -16.90 -31.50
CA ILE A 197 36.40 -17.99 -31.89
C ILE A 197 37.87 -18.04 -31.36
N ASN A 198 38.21 -19.25 -30.87
CA ASN A 198 39.52 -19.95 -30.68
C ASN A 198 40.47 -19.47 -29.56
N GLU A 199 41.22 -20.30 -28.83
CA GLU A 199 41.33 -21.77 -28.67
C GLU A 199 42.18 -22.04 -27.40
N THR A 200 42.04 -23.24 -26.83
CA THR A 200 43.07 -24.00 -26.09
C THR A 200 43.55 -23.62 -24.66
N SER A 201 43.18 -24.53 -23.74
CA SER A 201 44.08 -25.33 -22.90
C SER A 201 44.34 -24.96 -21.42
N ARG A 202 43.79 -25.85 -20.56
CA ARG A 202 44.47 -26.59 -19.46
C ARG A 202 44.93 -25.76 -18.22
N CYS A 203 44.85 -26.22 -16.98
CA CYS A 203 44.31 -27.40 -16.30
C CYS A 203 44.66 -27.21 -14.79
N LEU A 204 43.84 -27.78 -13.88
CA LEU A 204 44.24 -28.38 -12.58
C LEU A 204 44.74 -27.39 -11.49
N THR A 205 44.42 -27.47 -10.19
CA THR A 205 43.99 -28.58 -9.32
C THR A 205 43.57 -28.02 -7.95
N ARG A 206 42.54 -28.62 -7.32
CA ARG A 206 42.23 -28.66 -5.86
C ARG A 206 43.43 -29.24 -5.06
N PRO A 207 43.60 -29.12 -3.71
CA PRO A 207 42.62 -29.52 -2.66
C PRO A 207 42.70 -28.76 -1.28
N VAL A 208 41.63 -28.67 -0.45
CA VAL A 208 41.31 -29.45 0.80
C VAL A 208 41.61 -28.74 2.16
N LEU A 209 40.52 -28.63 2.97
CA LEU A 209 40.33 -28.67 4.44
C LEU A 209 41.24 -27.89 5.41
N LEU A 210 40.62 -27.09 6.30
CA LEU A 210 40.39 -27.46 7.72
C LEU A 210 39.50 -26.42 8.43
N CYS A 211 38.62 -26.93 9.29
CA CYS A 211 37.82 -26.15 10.23
C CYS A 211 38.70 -25.64 11.38
N ASP A 212 38.31 -24.53 12.00
CA ASP A 212 38.13 -24.53 13.46
C ASP A 212 37.17 -23.43 13.91
N SER A 213 36.47 -23.82 14.95
CA SER A 213 35.33 -23.20 15.62
C SER A 213 35.65 -21.92 16.39
N ALA A 214 34.73 -20.97 16.39
CA ALA A 214 34.27 -20.32 17.62
C ALA A 214 32.93 -19.63 17.37
N SER A 215 31.95 -20.06 18.16
CA SER A 215 30.59 -19.54 18.24
C SER A 215 30.54 -18.13 18.83
N GLU A 216 29.89 -17.21 18.13
CA GLU A 216 29.15 -16.12 18.77
C GLU A 216 27.72 -16.09 18.20
N THR A 217 26.80 -16.55 19.04
CA THR A 217 25.35 -16.42 18.85
C THR A 217 24.96 -14.95 18.85
N CYS A 218 24.58 -14.42 17.70
CA CYS A 218 23.84 -13.16 17.63
C CYS A 218 22.36 -13.49 17.38
N SER A 219 21.53 -13.24 18.38
CA SER A 219 20.07 -13.43 18.32
C SER A 219 19.47 -12.58 17.19
N GLU A 220 19.09 -13.20 16.09
CA GLU A 220 18.29 -12.55 15.06
C GLU A 220 16.92 -12.18 15.65
N ARG A 221 16.73 -10.89 15.91
CA ARG A 221 15.43 -10.32 16.27
C ARG A 221 14.46 -10.63 15.12
N ARG A 222 13.42 -11.42 15.43
CA ARG A 222 12.30 -11.70 14.52
C ARG A 222 11.80 -10.38 13.92
N LYS A 223 11.88 -10.25 12.59
CA LYS A 223 11.21 -9.16 11.87
C LYS A 223 9.70 -9.26 12.15
N PRO A 224 9.04 -8.19 12.63
CA PRO A 224 7.61 -8.23 12.84
C PRO A 224 6.89 -8.45 11.51
N ASN A 225 5.78 -9.18 11.57
CA ASN A 225 4.90 -9.45 10.44
C ASN A 225 4.21 -8.13 10.02
N LEU A 226 4.86 -7.37 9.14
CA LEU A 226 4.36 -6.13 8.54
C LEU A 226 3.07 -6.41 7.74
N LYS A 227 1.91 -6.06 8.30
CA LYS A 227 0.64 -6.07 7.55
C LYS A 227 0.49 -4.76 6.75
N MET A 228 0.12 -4.84 5.48
CA MET A 228 -0.09 -3.65 4.62
C MET A 228 -1.05 -2.61 5.21
N LYS A 229 -2.02 -3.02 6.06
CA LYS A 229 -2.89 -2.10 6.82
C LYS A 229 -2.15 -1.13 7.75
N TYR A 230 -0.90 -1.41 8.13
CA TYR A 230 -0.06 -0.50 8.90
C TYR A 230 0.59 0.57 8.02
N PHE A 231 0.63 0.35 6.69
CA PHE A 231 1.00 1.33 5.67
C PHE A 231 -0.21 1.99 5.00
N ILE A 232 -1.43 1.48 5.24
CA ILE A 232 -2.68 2.15 4.88
C ILE A 232 -2.94 3.27 5.90
N ASN A 233 -2.11 4.30 5.82
CA ASN A 233 -2.52 5.66 6.11
C ASN A 233 -1.70 6.60 5.21
N ARG A 234 -1.96 6.52 3.90
CA ARG A 234 -1.40 7.48 2.93
C ARG A 234 -2.08 8.85 2.99
N HIS A 235 -3.09 9.03 3.84
CA HIS A 235 -3.98 10.17 3.79
C HIS A 235 -4.43 10.56 5.19
N GLY A 236 -3.54 11.24 5.91
CA GLY A 236 -3.78 11.77 7.24
C GLY A 236 -2.41 12.09 7.82
N GLY A 237 -1.83 13.22 7.42
CA GLY A 237 -0.54 13.62 7.93
C GLY A 237 -0.68 13.85 9.43
N CYS A 238 0.09 13.16 10.28
CA CYS A 238 0.10 13.40 11.72
C CYS A 238 1.54 13.45 12.25
N PHE A 239 1.73 14.11 13.40
CA PHE A 239 3.00 14.18 14.13
C PHE A 239 2.81 13.88 15.62
N ASN A 240 3.91 13.54 16.31
CA ASN A 240 3.87 13.24 17.75
C ASN A 240 3.67 14.48 18.62
N GLY A 241 3.04 14.29 19.77
CA GLY A 241 2.72 15.39 20.71
C GLY A 241 3.92 15.97 21.47
N ASP A 242 5.03 15.24 21.55
CA ASP A 242 6.24 15.67 22.26
C ASP A 242 7.19 16.50 21.39
N ALA A 243 6.93 16.59 20.07
CA ALA A 243 7.67 17.49 19.21
C ALA A 243 7.47 18.95 19.66
N CYS A 244 8.58 19.69 19.73
CA CYS A 244 8.58 21.10 20.12
C CYS A 244 8.49 21.98 18.88
N ILE A 245 7.60 22.98 18.92
CA ILE A 245 7.47 24.01 17.89
C ILE A 245 7.86 25.39 18.41
N LEU A 246 8.24 26.27 17.50
CA LEU A 246 8.65 27.64 17.80
C LEU A 246 7.45 28.61 17.73
N LEU A 247 7.22 29.37 18.81
CA LEU A 247 6.21 30.42 18.88
C LEU A 247 6.75 31.78 18.43
N ALA A 248 5.85 32.74 18.15
CA ALA A 248 6.20 34.11 17.75
C ALA A 248 7.06 34.85 18.79
N ASN A 249 6.94 34.48 20.07
CA ASN A 249 7.72 35.04 21.17
C ASN A 249 9.06 34.29 21.40
N TYR A 250 9.47 33.45 20.45
CA TYR A 250 10.66 32.59 20.51
C TYR A 250 10.66 31.53 21.62
N GLN A 251 9.55 31.35 22.33
CA GLN A 251 9.40 30.24 23.26
C GLN A 251 9.10 28.95 22.50
N LYS A 252 9.52 27.83 23.09
CA LYS A 252 9.23 26.49 22.57
C LYS A 252 8.02 25.93 23.30
N LYS A 253 7.11 25.32 22.55
CA LYS A 253 5.93 24.64 23.11
C LYS A 253 5.78 23.27 22.47
N ARG A 254 5.42 22.27 23.26
CA ARG A 254 5.11 20.94 22.71
C ARG A 254 3.80 21.01 21.93
N VAL A 255 3.72 20.23 20.86
CA VAL A 255 2.50 20.10 20.05
C VAL A 255 1.26 19.81 20.90
N ARG A 256 1.37 18.87 21.83
CA ARG A 256 0.24 18.46 22.71
C ARG A 256 -0.25 19.58 23.64
N ASP A 257 0.58 20.59 23.89
CA ASP A 257 0.29 21.69 24.80
C ASP A 257 -0.24 22.93 24.05
N LEU A 258 -0.31 22.88 22.71
CA LEU A 258 -0.84 23.96 21.89
C LEU A 258 -2.33 24.20 22.18
N LYS A 259 -2.72 25.47 22.10
CA LYS A 259 -4.08 25.94 22.35
C LYS A 259 -4.47 26.96 21.31
N LYS A 260 -5.78 27.07 21.07
CA LYS A 260 -6.33 28.11 20.22
C LYS A 260 -5.85 29.49 20.66
N GLY A 261 -5.42 30.29 19.69
CA GLY A 261 -4.86 31.61 19.91
C GLY A 261 -3.35 31.65 20.15
N ASP A 262 -2.67 30.50 20.30
CA ASP A 262 -1.19 30.49 20.27
C ASP A 262 -0.70 31.03 18.92
N LEU A 263 0.25 31.96 18.96
CA LEU A 263 0.88 32.55 17.77
C LEU A 263 2.20 31.85 17.47
N LEU A 264 2.32 31.31 16.26
CA LEU A 264 3.50 30.60 15.79
C LEU A 264 4.58 31.57 15.28
N ASN A 265 5.82 31.10 15.13
CA ASN A 265 6.95 31.91 14.61
C ASN A 265 6.64 32.61 13.27
N ASN A 266 5.75 32.03 12.47
CA ASN A 266 5.32 32.59 11.19
C ASN A 266 4.12 33.56 11.30
N ASN A 267 3.69 33.90 12.52
CA ASN A 267 2.52 34.71 12.89
C ASN A 267 1.15 34.08 12.61
N ALA A 268 1.09 32.82 12.16
CA ALA A 268 -0.18 32.11 12.07
C ALA A 268 -0.72 31.81 13.49
N ALA A 269 -2.03 31.94 13.65
CA ALA A 269 -2.70 31.61 14.91
C ALA A 269 -3.21 30.17 14.88
N VAL A 270 -2.99 29.43 15.97
CA VAL A 270 -3.62 28.11 16.15
C VAL A 270 -5.13 28.30 16.25
N LYS A 271 -5.88 27.70 15.34
CA LYS A 271 -7.36 27.71 15.36
C LYS A 271 -7.92 26.52 16.12
N CYS A 272 -7.37 25.34 15.87
CA CYS A 272 -7.80 24.11 16.53
C CYS A 272 -6.67 23.08 16.55
N VAL A 273 -6.53 22.36 17.67
CA VAL A 273 -5.67 21.17 17.80
C VAL A 273 -6.54 19.92 17.72
N ILE A 274 -6.11 18.93 16.95
CA ILE A 274 -6.79 17.65 16.80
C ILE A 274 -5.89 16.59 17.42
N GLU A 275 -6.35 15.98 18.50
CA GLU A 275 -5.71 14.81 19.10
C GLU A 275 -6.45 13.55 18.70
N GLN A 276 -5.74 12.54 18.24
CA GLN A 276 -6.30 11.23 17.98
C GLN A 276 -5.56 10.16 18.77
N THR A 277 -6.30 9.46 19.63
CA THR A 277 -5.77 8.36 20.44
C THR A 277 -5.63 7.09 19.61
N LEU A 278 -4.57 6.35 19.87
CA LEU A 278 -4.26 5.09 19.22
C LEU A 278 -4.56 3.93 20.16
N ASN A 279 -5.18 2.89 19.60
CA ASN A 279 -5.39 1.66 20.35
C ASN A 279 -4.04 0.98 20.62
N GLU A 280 -3.71 0.75 21.89
CA GLU A 280 -2.43 0.18 22.37
C GLU A 280 -2.01 -1.12 21.65
N LYS A 281 -2.97 -1.85 21.06
CA LYS A 281 -2.70 -3.08 20.30
C LYS A 281 -2.09 -2.83 18.91
N ARG A 282 -2.05 -1.59 18.41
CA ARG A 282 -1.54 -1.24 17.09
C ARG A 282 -0.39 -0.23 17.21
N LYS A 283 0.82 -0.66 16.87
CA LYS A 283 1.98 0.22 16.72
C LYS A 283 1.96 0.85 15.32
N PRO A 284 1.85 2.18 15.17
CA PRO A 284 1.95 2.81 13.86
C PRO A 284 3.40 2.82 13.37
N TYR A 285 3.58 2.87 12.05
CA TYR A 285 4.87 3.16 11.43
C TYR A 285 5.03 4.67 11.29
N MET A 286 6.14 5.20 11.78
CA MET A 286 6.47 6.62 11.69
C MET A 286 7.91 6.79 11.21
N CYS A 287 8.16 7.92 10.57
CA CYS A 287 9.49 8.39 10.18
C CYS A 287 10.02 9.30 11.29
N ASP A 288 11.20 8.99 11.80
CA ASP A 288 11.90 9.84 12.77
C ASP A 288 12.88 10.73 12.01
N ILE A 289 12.59 12.03 12.01
CA ILE A 289 13.46 13.04 11.43
C ILE A 289 13.97 13.89 12.59
N ASN A 290 15.17 13.55 13.06
CA ASN A 290 15.88 14.24 14.13
C ASN A 290 15.00 14.56 15.35
N GLY A 291 14.23 13.57 15.85
CA GLY A 291 13.42 13.70 17.05
C GLY A 291 11.96 14.12 16.83
N VAL A 292 11.56 14.40 15.58
CA VAL A 292 10.15 14.62 15.21
C VAL A 292 9.64 13.37 14.51
N LEU A 293 8.62 12.73 15.10
CA LEU A 293 7.98 11.55 14.53
C LEU A 293 6.81 12.00 13.65
N LEU A 294 6.89 11.64 12.37
CA LEU A 294 5.90 11.97 11.34
C LEU A 294 5.32 10.70 10.73
N THR A 295 4.06 10.73 10.34
CA THR A 295 3.53 9.68 9.46
C THR A 295 4.24 9.70 8.10
N PRO A 296 4.43 8.54 7.43
CA PRO A 296 5.27 8.42 6.22
C PRO A 296 4.95 9.38 5.07
N TYR A 297 3.69 9.82 4.96
CA TYR A 297 3.17 10.67 3.89
C TYR A 297 2.69 12.05 4.40
N HIS A 298 3.18 12.53 5.55
CA HIS A 298 2.92 13.90 6.01
C HIS A 298 3.87 14.87 5.26
N PRO A 299 3.40 15.79 4.41
CA PRO A 299 4.28 16.73 3.72
C PRO A 299 5.10 17.59 4.69
N ILE A 300 6.42 17.54 4.54
CA ILE A 300 7.34 18.37 5.33
C ILE A 300 8.25 19.18 4.42
N ALA A 301 8.73 20.33 4.91
CA ALA A 301 9.74 21.12 4.23
C ALA A 301 11.06 21.11 5.01
N ILE A 302 12.16 20.90 4.29
CA ILE A 302 13.54 21.03 4.76
C ILE A 302 14.24 21.96 3.76
N ASP A 303 14.87 23.03 4.25
CA ASP A 303 15.53 24.04 3.41
C ASP A 303 14.63 24.56 2.28
N ASN A 304 13.34 24.79 2.60
CA ASN A 304 12.27 25.23 1.68
C ASN A 304 11.88 24.24 0.57
N ASN A 305 12.42 23.01 0.57
CA ASN A 305 12.01 21.95 -0.34
C ASN A 305 11.05 20.99 0.35
N TRP A 306 9.97 20.59 -0.35
CA TRP A 306 8.95 19.70 0.19
C TRP A 306 9.26 18.23 -0.08
N TYR A 307 8.99 17.38 0.91
CA TYR A 307 9.24 15.93 0.85
C TYR A 307 8.12 15.16 1.55
N PHE A 308 7.97 13.88 1.20
CA PHE A 308 7.36 12.92 2.12
C PHE A 308 8.46 12.31 3.02
N PRO A 309 8.23 12.16 4.34
CA PRO A 309 9.21 11.60 5.27
C PRO A 309 9.75 10.22 4.85
N ASN A 310 8.93 9.41 4.17
CA ASN A 310 9.33 8.09 3.66
C ASN A 310 10.39 8.15 2.54
N ASP A 311 10.52 9.28 1.85
CA ASP A 311 11.54 9.49 0.82
C ASP A 311 12.90 9.78 1.45
N LEU A 312 12.92 10.20 2.72
CA LEU A 312 14.12 10.59 3.46
C LEU A 312 14.61 9.48 4.40
N VAL A 313 13.68 8.84 5.12
CA VAL A 313 14.00 7.84 6.14
C VAL A 313 13.04 6.67 6.13
N ASN A 314 13.55 5.47 6.43
CA ASN A 314 12.73 4.26 6.53
C ASN A 314 11.78 4.35 7.74
N PRO A 315 10.46 4.16 7.56
CA PRO A 315 9.50 4.13 8.66
C PRO A 315 9.76 2.98 9.63
N LYS A 316 9.54 3.21 10.93
CA LYS A 316 9.69 2.21 12.00
C LYS A 316 8.44 2.16 12.87
N GLU A 317 8.16 0.99 13.43
CA GLU A 317 7.11 0.86 14.45
C GLU A 317 7.50 1.66 15.69
N VAL A 318 6.62 2.54 16.13
CA VAL A 318 6.80 3.34 17.33
C VAL A 318 5.65 3.13 18.32
N SER A 319 5.93 3.36 19.59
CA SER A 319 4.91 3.34 20.65
C SER A 319 4.52 4.78 20.96
N VAL A 320 3.39 5.22 20.40
CA VAL A 320 2.83 6.56 20.64
C VAL A 320 1.36 6.39 21.06
N ASN A 321 0.95 7.12 22.10
CA ASN A 321 -0.41 7.03 22.66
C ASN A 321 -1.42 7.81 21.81
N SER A 322 -1.00 8.97 21.34
CA SER A 322 -1.79 9.85 20.48
C SER A 322 -0.89 10.48 19.42
N TRP A 323 -1.47 10.77 18.27
CA TRP A 323 -0.88 11.68 17.29
C TRP A 323 -1.73 12.93 17.15
N PHE A 324 -1.14 13.96 16.56
CA PHE A 324 -1.71 15.29 16.53
C PHE A 324 -1.76 15.84 15.12
N ASN A 325 -2.75 16.70 14.91
CA ASN A 325 -2.91 17.60 13.79
C ASN A 325 -3.29 18.99 14.27
N VAL A 326 -3.09 19.99 13.44
CA VAL A 326 -3.41 21.37 13.77
C VAL A 326 -4.16 21.99 12.59
N ILE A 327 -5.05 22.93 12.88
CA ILE A 327 -5.62 23.87 11.93
C ILE A 327 -5.09 25.25 12.31
N LEU A 328 -4.52 25.95 11.33
CA LEU A 328 -4.06 27.31 11.48
C LEU A 328 -5.04 28.30 10.85
N GLN A 329 -5.01 29.53 11.34
CA GLN A 329 -5.67 30.67 10.74
C GLN A 329 -4.63 31.76 10.52
N ASP A 330 -4.52 32.20 9.27
CA ASP A 330 -3.71 33.34 8.87
C ASP A 330 -4.48 34.10 7.78
N ASP A 331 -5.05 35.23 8.17
CA ASP A 331 -5.90 36.05 7.29
C ASP A 331 -5.07 36.87 6.28
N ASN A 332 -3.74 36.93 6.44
CA ASN A 332 -2.88 37.85 5.69
C ASN A 332 -1.89 37.16 4.75
N ASN A 333 -1.24 36.06 5.18
CA ASN A 333 -0.12 35.48 4.43
C ASN A 333 -0.29 34.00 4.06
N GLN A 334 -1.44 33.39 4.35
CA GLN A 334 -1.74 31.99 4.01
C GLN A 334 -0.66 31.00 4.50
N LYS A 335 -0.06 31.26 5.67
CA LYS A 335 0.96 30.37 6.24
C LYS A 335 0.30 29.26 7.06
N TYR A 336 0.26 28.08 6.48
CA TYR A 336 -0.38 26.90 7.07
C TYR A 336 0.65 25.85 7.53
N GLU A 337 1.81 26.30 7.97
CA GLU A 337 2.93 25.44 8.34
C GLU A 337 3.24 25.60 9.82
N ILE A 338 3.62 24.51 10.48
CA ILE A 338 4.28 24.56 11.79
C ILE A 338 5.78 24.35 11.58
N GLU A 339 6.60 25.08 12.33
CA GLU A 339 8.06 24.93 12.34
C GLU A 339 8.50 24.28 13.65
N PHE A 340 9.18 23.14 13.55
CA PHE A 340 9.72 22.43 14.69
C PHE A 340 11.12 22.94 15.07
N ASP A 341 11.53 22.64 16.31
CA ASP A 341 12.83 23.04 16.86
C ASP A 341 14.04 22.54 16.03
N ASN A 342 13.89 21.41 15.33
CA ASN A 342 14.93 20.86 14.46
C ASN A 342 14.96 21.50 13.05
N GLY A 343 14.21 22.58 12.83
CA GLY A 343 14.19 23.35 11.58
C GLY A 343 13.28 22.80 10.48
N ILE A 344 12.65 21.64 10.68
CA ILE A 344 11.71 21.11 9.69
C ILE A 344 10.37 21.82 9.82
N LYS A 345 9.67 22.02 8.70
CA LYS A 345 8.30 22.53 8.67
C LYS A 345 7.34 21.41 8.28
N ALA A 346 6.12 21.45 8.79
CA ALA A 346 5.06 20.50 8.45
C ALA A 346 3.79 21.23 8.07
N ILE A 347 3.10 20.75 7.04
CA ILE A 347 1.84 21.35 6.60
C ILE A 347 0.69 20.99 7.56
N THR A 348 -0.23 21.92 7.76
CA THR A 348 -1.42 21.74 8.61
C THR A 348 -2.68 21.48 7.81
N LEU A 349 -3.78 21.12 8.48
CA LEU A 349 -5.04 20.78 7.81
C LEU A 349 -5.74 22.01 7.24
N GLY A 350 -6.41 21.84 6.09
CA GLY A 350 -7.18 22.89 5.43
C GLY A 350 -6.31 24.03 4.89
N HIS A 351 -5.10 23.69 4.45
CA HIS A 351 -4.10 24.68 4.03
C HIS A 351 -4.36 25.32 2.65
N ASN A 352 -5.27 24.76 1.85
CA ASN A 352 -5.65 25.26 0.51
C ASN A 352 -4.47 25.56 -0.41
N ARG A 353 -3.38 24.78 -0.30
CA ARG A 353 -2.19 24.92 -1.16
C ARG A 353 -2.15 23.87 -2.25
N ASP A 354 -1.89 24.33 -3.46
CA ASP A 354 -1.78 23.52 -4.68
C ASP A 354 -0.53 23.86 -5.50
N ASP A 355 0.43 24.60 -4.91
CA ASP A 355 1.65 25.06 -5.56
C ASP A 355 2.61 23.93 -5.94
N ASN A 356 2.48 22.76 -5.32
CA ASN A 356 3.19 21.55 -5.73
C ASN A 356 2.37 20.27 -5.50
N ASN A 357 2.81 19.19 -6.14
CA ASN A 357 2.12 17.89 -6.10
C ASN A 357 2.18 17.18 -4.74
N ILE A 358 3.09 17.57 -3.84
CA ILE A 358 3.22 16.99 -2.50
C ILE A 358 2.16 17.60 -1.56
N LEU A 359 1.93 18.91 -1.68
CA LEU A 359 0.97 19.66 -0.88
C LEU A 359 -0.46 19.49 -1.41
N LYS A 360 -0.64 19.36 -2.72
CA LYS A 360 -1.97 19.22 -3.32
C LYS A 360 -2.69 17.97 -2.81
N HIS A 361 -3.71 18.17 -1.98
CA HIS A 361 -4.53 17.08 -1.45
C HIS A 361 -6.03 17.44 -1.50
N PRO A 362 -6.90 16.65 -2.18
CA PRO A 362 -8.30 17.00 -2.41
C PRO A 362 -9.13 17.12 -1.11
N TYR A 363 -8.76 16.37 -0.06
CA TYR A 363 -9.41 16.41 1.25
C TYR A 363 -8.62 17.15 2.35
N PHE A 364 -7.46 16.65 2.82
CA PHE A 364 -6.71 17.27 3.93
C PHE A 364 -6.21 18.68 3.66
N GLY A 365 -6.00 19.01 2.38
CA GLY A 365 -5.59 20.34 1.96
C GLY A 365 -6.76 21.27 1.63
N SER A 366 -8.03 20.85 1.80
CA SER A 366 -9.19 21.63 1.39
C SER A 366 -10.16 21.92 2.54
N GLU A 367 -11.14 22.79 2.31
CA GLU A 367 -12.24 23.06 3.23
C GLU A 367 -13.05 21.81 3.63
N LEU A 368 -12.96 20.71 2.88
CA LEU A 368 -13.68 19.47 3.18
C LEU A 368 -13.26 18.90 4.55
N VAL A 369 -11.95 18.89 4.85
CA VAL A 369 -11.46 18.39 6.15
C VAL A 369 -11.95 19.27 7.31
N LEU A 370 -12.05 20.58 7.07
CA LEU A 370 -12.50 21.55 8.07
C LEU A 370 -13.99 21.40 8.33
N LYS A 371 -14.78 21.20 7.28
CA LYS A 371 -16.22 20.91 7.36
C LYS A 371 -16.47 19.64 8.17
N ASP A 372 -15.79 18.54 7.85
CA ASP A 372 -15.96 17.27 8.54
C ASP A 372 -15.58 17.37 10.03
N LEU A 373 -14.48 18.05 10.37
CA LEU A 373 -14.08 18.27 11.76
C LEU A 373 -15.10 19.14 12.52
N LYS A 374 -15.64 20.18 11.88
CA LYS A 374 -16.66 21.05 12.47
C LYS A 374 -17.99 20.34 12.68
N GLU A 375 -18.41 19.48 11.75
CA GLU A 375 -19.61 18.65 11.87
C GLU A 375 -19.44 17.55 12.92
N ARG A 376 -18.23 17.01 13.06
CA ARG A 376 -17.90 15.97 14.04
C ARG A 376 -17.98 16.43 15.49
N ASP A 377 -17.35 17.56 15.79
CA ASP A 377 -17.35 18.13 17.14
C ASP A 377 -17.47 19.65 17.07
N PRO A 378 -18.68 20.21 16.91
CA PRO A 378 -18.88 21.64 16.78
C PRO A 378 -18.36 22.43 17.99
N ILE A 379 -18.53 21.87 19.20
CA ILE A 379 -18.12 22.51 20.46
C ILE A 379 -16.59 22.46 20.59
N GLY A 380 -15.96 21.30 20.35
CA GLY A 380 -14.52 21.13 20.35
C GLY A 380 -13.83 22.00 19.30
N TYR A 381 -14.37 22.04 18.08
CA TYR A 381 -13.88 22.92 17.01
C TYR A 381 -13.95 24.40 17.42
N SER A 382 -15.06 24.83 18.03
CA SER A 382 -15.23 26.21 18.52
C SER A 382 -14.26 26.55 19.66
N ASN A 383 -14.06 25.62 20.59
CA ASN A 383 -13.13 25.75 21.71
C ASN A 383 -11.66 25.59 21.28
N GLY A 384 -11.42 25.06 20.08
CA GLY A 384 -10.10 24.90 19.49
C GLY A 384 -9.34 23.65 19.91
N TYR A 385 -10.05 22.62 20.35
CA TYR A 385 -9.48 21.31 20.65
C TYR A 385 -10.51 20.21 20.37
N ILE A 386 -10.13 19.23 19.55
CA ILE A 386 -10.96 18.06 19.20
C ILE A 386 -10.20 16.80 19.60
N HIS A 387 -10.87 15.91 20.34
CA HIS A 387 -10.30 14.64 20.76
C HIS A 387 -11.04 13.45 20.12
N ILE A 388 -10.31 12.64 19.36
CA ILE A 388 -10.84 11.51 18.60
C ILE A 388 -10.31 10.21 19.20
N LYS A 389 -11.16 9.49 19.94
CA LYS A 389 -10.78 8.25 20.62
C LYS A 389 -10.65 7.05 19.68
N GLU A 390 -11.57 6.92 18.74
CA GLU A 390 -11.58 5.79 17.79
C GLU A 390 -12.03 6.25 16.40
N LEU A 391 -11.29 5.79 15.39
CA LEU A 391 -11.60 5.93 13.98
C LEU A 391 -11.80 4.55 13.38
N ASP A 392 -12.95 4.36 12.74
CA ASP A 392 -13.22 3.13 11.99
C ASP A 392 -12.60 3.22 10.60
N PHE A 393 -11.34 2.78 10.51
CA PHE A 393 -10.58 2.76 9.28
C PHE A 393 -11.22 1.91 8.16
N ASN A 394 -12.18 1.03 8.47
CA ASN A 394 -12.82 0.17 7.46
C ASN A 394 -13.82 0.92 6.57
N LYS A 395 -14.23 2.11 6.99
CA LYS A 395 -15.24 2.94 6.31
C LYS A 395 -14.63 4.19 5.69
N LEU A 396 -13.30 4.23 5.56
CA LEU A 396 -12.62 5.26 4.79
C LEU A 396 -12.95 5.08 3.31
N GLU A 397 -13.35 6.17 2.70
CA GLU A 397 -13.61 6.30 1.27
C GLU A 397 -12.41 6.96 0.61
N TYR A 398 -12.10 6.51 -0.60
CA TYR A 398 -10.98 7.00 -1.40
C TYR A 398 -11.46 7.38 -2.79
N ASP A 399 -10.88 8.44 -3.35
CA ASP A 399 -11.14 8.83 -4.74
C ASP A 399 -10.39 7.92 -5.75
N GLU A 400 -10.56 8.21 -7.04
CA GLU A 400 -9.89 7.49 -8.14
C GLU A 400 -8.36 7.54 -8.07
N ASN A 401 -7.80 8.61 -7.49
CA ASN A 401 -6.36 8.82 -7.26
C ASN A 401 -5.91 8.27 -5.90
N GLN A 402 -6.80 7.52 -5.23
CA GLN A 402 -6.61 6.90 -3.93
C GLN A 402 -6.46 7.88 -2.76
N PHE A 403 -6.81 9.16 -2.90
CA PHE A 403 -6.84 10.11 -1.79
C PHE A 403 -8.02 9.81 -0.86
N CYS A 404 -7.79 9.81 0.46
CA CYS A 404 -8.90 9.64 1.41
C CYS A 404 -9.77 10.89 1.40
N MET A 405 -11.09 10.70 1.32
CA MET A 405 -12.06 11.78 1.14
C MET A 405 -12.99 12.02 2.33
N ASN A 406 -12.87 11.24 3.41
CA ASN A 406 -13.81 11.28 4.53
C ASN A 406 -13.16 10.95 5.89
N TYR A 407 -11.85 11.19 6.05
CA TYR A 407 -11.10 10.69 7.22
C TYR A 407 -11.67 11.14 8.57
N TYR A 408 -12.18 12.38 8.65
CA TYR A 408 -12.77 12.91 9.88
C TYR A 408 -14.30 12.93 9.86
N LYS A 409 -14.93 12.51 8.76
CA LYS A 409 -16.37 12.52 8.60
C LYS A 409 -17.05 11.70 9.70
N THR A 410 -18.05 12.31 10.33
CA THR A 410 -18.95 11.58 11.22
C THR A 410 -19.77 10.65 10.37
N GLN A 411 -19.65 9.35 10.62
CA GLN A 411 -20.62 8.42 10.09
C GLN A 411 -21.82 8.49 10.99
N ASP A 412 -23.03 8.49 10.41
CA ASP A 412 -24.26 8.27 11.16
C ASP A 412 -24.14 6.95 11.91
N ILE A 413 -23.65 7.01 13.14
CA ILE A 413 -24.13 6.12 14.17
C ILE A 413 -25.60 6.48 14.19
N LYS A 414 -26.46 5.57 13.70
CA LYS A 414 -27.83 5.52 14.17
C LYS A 414 -27.73 5.45 15.69
N TYR A 415 -27.69 6.59 16.35
CA TYR A 415 -28.19 6.72 17.68
C TYR A 415 -29.65 6.35 17.50
N GLU A 416 -29.99 5.09 17.77
CA GLU A 416 -31.30 4.81 18.32
C GLU A 416 -31.49 5.88 19.39
N TYR A 417 -32.42 6.80 19.12
CA TYR A 417 -33.01 7.60 20.16
C TYR A 417 -33.64 6.59 21.11
N THR A 418 -32.85 6.12 22.08
CA THR A 418 -33.38 5.57 23.32
C THR A 418 -34.09 6.75 23.94
N THR A 419 -35.38 6.79 23.61
CA THR A 419 -36.43 7.67 24.07
C THR A 419 -36.06 8.40 25.36
N LEU A 420 -35.95 9.72 25.28
CA LEU A 420 -36.26 10.63 26.38
C LEU A 420 -37.77 10.49 26.73
N LYS A 421 -38.15 9.30 27.21
CA LYS A 421 -39.42 8.95 27.84
C LYS A 421 -39.09 8.19 29.12
N SER A 422 -38.40 8.87 30.04
CA SER A 422 -38.34 8.46 31.45
C SER A 422 -38.10 9.62 32.43
N LEU A 423 -38.16 10.88 31.97
CA LEU A 423 -38.03 12.06 32.83
C LEU A 423 -39.33 12.88 32.96
N ASN A 424 -40.45 12.39 32.41
CA ASN A 424 -41.80 12.94 32.67
C ASN A 424 -42.66 12.04 33.58
N ASP A 425 -42.15 10.88 34.03
CA ASP A 425 -42.88 9.98 34.94
C ASP A 425 -42.37 10.06 36.41
N LEU A 426 -41.57 11.09 36.74
CA LEU A 426 -41.06 11.32 38.11
C LEU A 426 -41.59 12.59 38.80
N ASN A 427 -42.60 13.27 38.23
CA ASN A 427 -43.19 14.48 38.83
C ASN A 427 -44.59 14.30 39.44
N ASP A 428 -45.13 13.07 39.54
CA ASP A 428 -46.50 12.85 40.03
C ASP A 428 -46.64 11.91 41.24
N LYS A 429 -45.60 11.75 42.08
CA LYS A 429 -45.74 11.13 43.42
C LYS A 429 -44.76 11.71 44.44
N ILE A 430 -45.08 12.89 44.96
CA ILE A 430 -44.65 13.31 46.30
C ILE A 430 -45.93 13.57 47.09
N ASP A 431 -46.49 12.51 47.67
CA ASP A 431 -47.41 12.65 48.80
C ASP A 431 -46.54 12.89 50.05
N ILE A 432 -46.63 14.11 50.57
CA ILE A 432 -46.09 14.49 51.88
C ILE A 432 -47.08 13.99 52.94
N PRO A 433 -46.72 13.08 53.86
CA PRO A 433 -47.54 12.84 55.03
C PRO A 433 -47.29 13.97 56.03
N VAL A 434 -48.37 14.67 56.33
CA VAL A 434 -48.52 15.55 57.50
C VAL A 434 -48.25 14.71 58.75
N TYR A 435 -47.20 15.05 59.51
CA TYR A 435 -47.15 15.07 60.98
C TYR A 435 -45.96 15.91 61.46
#